data_AF-A0A2D3NXU2-F1
#
_entry.id   AF-A0A2D3NXU2-F1
#
_cell.length_a   1.000
_cell.length_b   1.000
_cell.length_c   1.000
_cell.angle_alpha   90.00
_cell.angle_beta   90.00
_cell.angle_gamma   90.00
#
_symmetry.space_group_name_H-M   'P 1'
#
loop_
_entity.id
_entity.type
_entity.pdbx_description
1 polymer ?
#
loop_
_entity_poly.entity_id
_entity_poly.type
_entity_poly.pdbx_seq_one_letter_code
_entity_poly.pdbx_strand_id
1 'polypeptide(L)'
;MNKNKIFLFLFSLITLTACSSIDSYIPSFLTEGSIPPAIQEIVASRVNPDKELYSVASSQLSKSGSTLAQSRANNSASESLRRKVKSEVEAQLRGYLEDMDAFSKSIVNPAFSDLANYSTDLSMKKSSQKGAWEDSEKVYSLITVDRSEVMKITDTVFKDFIKAASKNLENIK
;
A
#
# COMPACT_ATOMS: atom_id res chain seq x y z
N MET A 1 32.77 13.17 69.98
CA MET A 1 31.44 13.50 70.54
C MET A 1 30.63 14.18 69.46
N ASN A 2 29.35 13.81 69.35
CA ASN A 2 28.33 14.18 68.33
C ASN A 2 28.36 13.38 67.03
N LYS A 3 27.25 12.89 66.46
CA LYS A 3 25.94 12.35 66.92
C LYS A 3 25.22 12.05 65.59
N ASN A 4 24.73 10.81 65.42
CA ASN A 4 23.94 10.27 64.30
C ASN A 4 23.09 11.27 63.49
N LYS A 5 22.98 11.02 62.18
CA LYS A 5 21.67 11.00 61.49
C LYS A 5 21.63 9.88 60.43
N ILE A 6 20.75 8.92 60.68
CA ILE A 6 20.23 7.93 59.76
C ILE A 6 19.34 8.62 58.72
N PHE A 7 19.46 8.23 57.45
CA PHE A 7 18.32 8.24 56.54
C PHE A 7 18.41 7.06 55.57
N LEU A 8 17.60 6.05 55.86
CA LEU A 8 17.27 4.91 55.01
C LEU A 8 16.29 5.39 53.94
N PHE A 9 16.61 5.21 52.66
CA PHE A 9 15.61 5.22 51.60
C PHE A 9 15.87 4.03 50.67
N LEU A 10 15.37 2.87 51.09
CA LEU A 10 15.00 1.78 50.20
C LEU A 10 13.54 2.02 49.81
N PHE A 11 13.22 2.23 48.53
CA PHE A 11 12.00 1.73 47.89
C PHE A 11 12.04 1.95 46.37
N SER A 12 11.87 0.85 45.62
CA SER A 12 11.37 0.75 44.22
C SER A 12 12.27 1.33 43.10
N LEU A 13 12.53 0.68 41.96
CA LEU A 13 11.67 -0.16 41.14
C LEU A 13 12.39 -1.40 40.58
N ILE A 14 11.64 -2.50 40.62
CA ILE A 14 11.82 -3.75 39.89
C ILE A 14 11.16 -3.62 38.50
N THR A 15 11.75 -4.26 37.48
CA THR A 15 11.24 -4.61 36.13
C THR A 15 11.04 -3.44 35.13
N LEU A 16 11.48 -3.52 33.87
CA LEU A 16 11.29 -4.60 32.91
C LEU A 16 12.49 -4.79 31.96
N THR A 17 12.81 -6.06 31.74
CA THR A 17 13.56 -6.62 30.63
C THR A 17 12.81 -6.46 29.30
N ALA A 18 13.57 -6.18 28.24
CA ALA A 18 13.36 -6.49 26.82
C ALA A 18 11.91 -6.69 26.30
N CYS A 19 11.46 -5.78 25.45
CA CYS A 19 10.63 -6.14 24.29
C CYS A 19 11.45 -5.88 23.02
N SER A 20 12.03 -6.96 22.52
CA SER A 20 12.49 -7.18 21.17
C SER A 20 11.39 -6.87 20.15
N SER A 21 11.78 -6.34 18.99
CA SER A 21 11.10 -6.48 17.69
C SER A 21 9.57 -6.27 17.66
N ILE A 22 9.15 -5.03 17.46
CA ILE A 22 7.93 -4.73 16.68
C ILE A 22 8.41 -4.09 15.38
N ASP A 23 8.82 -4.96 14.45
CA ASP A 23 9.01 -4.65 13.03
C ASP A 23 7.86 -5.25 12.20
N SER A 24 6.70 -5.42 12.84
CA SER A 24 5.48 -5.91 12.23
C SER A 24 4.50 -4.74 12.10
N TYR A 25 4.36 -4.25 10.86
CA TYR A 25 3.36 -3.28 10.40
C TYR A 25 3.48 -1.85 10.95
N ILE A 26 4.61 -1.20 10.66
CA ILE A 26 4.57 0.26 10.46
C ILE A 26 4.27 0.48 8.97
N PRO A 27 3.08 0.99 8.59
CA PRO A 27 2.81 1.35 7.22
C PRO A 27 3.90 2.30 6.72
N SER A 28 4.35 2.12 5.48
CA SER A 28 5.40 2.89 4.79
C SER A 28 5.03 4.36 4.53
N PHE A 29 4.56 5.06 5.55
CA PHE A 29 4.15 6.45 5.57
C PHE A 29 5.31 7.40 5.97
N LEU A 30 6.46 6.87 6.38
CA LEU A 30 7.52 7.66 7.02
C LEU A 30 8.66 8.11 6.10
N THR A 31 8.53 8.03 4.78
CA THR A 31 9.56 8.56 3.85
C THR A 31 8.94 9.47 2.79
N GLU A 32 8.67 10.72 3.19
CA GLU A 32 8.69 11.98 2.40
C GLU A 32 7.89 13.03 3.19
N GLY A 33 8.58 14.00 3.82
CA GLY A 33 8.03 15.16 4.53
C GLY A 33 6.71 14.94 5.28
N SER A 34 6.79 14.57 6.57
CA SER A 34 5.66 14.14 7.40
C SER A 34 4.35 14.84 7.07
N ILE A 35 3.37 14.08 6.59
CA ILE A 35 2.02 14.61 6.36
C ILE A 35 1.48 15.10 7.71
N PRO A 36 0.95 16.33 7.81
CA PRO A 36 0.54 16.90 9.10
C PRO A 36 -0.52 16.05 9.82
N PRO A 37 -0.57 16.07 11.17
CA PRO A 37 -1.55 15.29 11.94
C PRO A 37 -3.00 15.55 11.51
N ALA A 38 -3.35 16.80 11.20
CA ALA A 38 -4.70 17.15 10.72
C ALA A 38 -5.08 16.42 9.42
N ILE A 39 -4.13 16.26 8.48
CA ILE A 39 -4.36 15.52 7.25
C ILE A 39 -4.43 14.01 7.51
N GLN A 40 -3.64 13.50 8.46
CA GLN A 40 -3.69 12.08 8.86
C GLN A 40 -5.06 11.71 9.42
N GLU A 41 -5.62 12.55 10.30
CA GLU A 41 -6.93 12.33 10.90
C GLU A 41 -8.04 12.33 9.83
N ILE A 42 -8.00 13.30 8.90
CA ILE A 42 -8.97 13.35 7.81
C ILE A 42 -8.86 12.10 6.93
N VAL A 43 -7.64 11.64 6.61
CA VAL A 43 -7.43 10.42 5.83
C VAL A 43 -7.99 9.19 6.56
N ALA A 44 -7.70 9.04 7.86
CA ALA A 44 -8.19 7.93 8.66
C ALA A 44 -9.73 7.88 8.73
N SER A 45 -10.40 9.03 8.72
CA SER A 45 -11.87 9.10 8.69
C SER A 45 -12.50 8.74 7.33
N ARG A 46 -11.72 8.73 6.24
CA ARG A 46 -12.23 8.57 4.86
C ARG A 46 -11.88 7.25 4.20
N VAL A 47 -10.95 6.51 4.78
CA VAL A 47 -10.42 5.27 4.20
C VAL A 47 -10.63 4.12 5.17
N ASN A 48 -11.11 3.01 4.65
CA ASN A 48 -11.07 1.75 5.36
C ASN A 48 -9.85 0.93 4.86
N PRO A 49 -8.74 0.84 5.62
CA PRO A 49 -7.52 0.16 5.15
C PRO A 49 -7.70 -1.36 4.91
N ASP A 50 -8.70 -1.97 5.54
CA ASP A 50 -9.02 -3.39 5.37
C ASP A 50 -9.76 -3.65 4.05
N LYS A 51 -10.44 -2.63 3.50
CA LYS A 51 -11.21 -2.72 2.26
C LYS A 51 -10.54 -2.01 1.09
N GLU A 52 -9.64 -1.09 1.36
CA GLU A 52 -9.08 -0.18 0.37
C GLU A 52 -7.56 -0.13 0.43
N LEU A 53 -6.96 -0.10 -0.75
CA LEU A 53 -5.60 0.42 -0.92
C LEU A 53 -5.69 1.93 -1.10
N TYR A 54 -4.79 2.65 -0.45
CA TYR A 54 -4.75 4.11 -0.55
C TYR A 54 -3.32 4.65 -0.56
N SER A 55 -3.18 5.85 -1.11
CA SER A 55 -1.98 6.65 -0.99
C SER A 55 -2.33 8.12 -0.81
N VAL A 56 -1.51 8.81 -0.03
CA VAL A 56 -1.55 10.26 0.13
C VAL A 56 -0.21 10.82 -0.34
N ALA A 57 -0.25 11.87 -1.13
CA ALA A 57 0.96 12.62 -1.50
C ALA A 57 0.68 14.13 -1.44
N SER A 58 1.75 14.92 -1.43
CA SER A 58 1.66 16.37 -1.38
C SER A 58 2.58 17.05 -2.40
N SER A 59 2.27 18.31 -2.71
CA SER A 59 3.09 19.16 -3.58
C SER A 59 3.07 20.60 -3.10
N GLN A 60 4.19 21.30 -3.22
CA GLN A 60 4.34 22.68 -2.73
C GLN A 60 3.60 23.67 -3.65
N LEU A 61 2.82 24.57 -3.04
CA LEU A 61 2.14 25.67 -3.72
C LEU A 61 3.13 26.67 -4.32
N SER A 62 4.17 27.03 -3.57
CA SER A 62 5.15 28.07 -3.93
C SER A 62 5.86 27.82 -5.26
N LYS A 63 5.97 26.55 -5.69
CA LYS A 63 6.66 26.19 -6.93
C LYS A 63 5.79 26.32 -8.17
N SER A 64 4.46 26.36 -8.05
CA SER A 64 3.58 26.02 -9.18
C SER A 64 2.15 26.55 -9.12
N GLY A 65 1.72 27.15 -8.01
CA GLY A 65 0.33 27.52 -7.77
C GLY A 65 -0.59 26.30 -7.56
N SER A 66 -1.82 26.53 -7.08
CA SER A 66 -2.71 25.46 -6.60
C SER A 66 -3.05 24.42 -7.67
N THR A 67 -3.38 24.81 -8.91
CA THR A 67 -3.77 23.86 -9.96
C THR A 67 -2.66 22.87 -10.32
N LEU A 68 -1.44 23.35 -10.53
CA LEU A 68 -0.32 22.49 -10.90
C LEU A 68 0.23 21.74 -9.67
N ALA A 69 0.16 22.33 -8.47
CA ALA A 69 0.45 21.62 -7.24
C ALA A 69 -0.51 20.42 -7.03
N GLN A 70 -1.82 20.62 -7.24
CA GLN A 70 -2.81 19.55 -7.16
C GLN A 70 -2.55 18.44 -8.18
N SER A 71 -2.27 18.80 -9.43
CA SER A 71 -1.95 17.81 -10.48
C SER A 71 -0.72 16.97 -10.10
N ARG A 72 0.33 17.60 -9.56
CA ARG A 72 1.53 16.88 -9.09
C ARG A 72 1.23 15.98 -7.90
N ALA A 73 0.48 16.48 -6.91
CA ALA A 73 0.08 15.68 -5.76
C ALA A 73 -0.75 14.45 -6.19
N ASN A 74 -1.67 14.62 -7.14
CA ASN A 74 -2.45 13.53 -7.73
C ASN A 74 -1.56 12.49 -8.42
N ASN A 75 -0.60 12.94 -9.24
CA ASN A 75 0.30 12.03 -9.95
C ASN A 75 1.17 11.23 -8.96
N SER A 76 1.78 11.89 -7.98
CA SER A 76 2.59 11.22 -6.96
C SER A 76 1.76 10.25 -6.11
N ALA A 77 0.53 10.61 -5.73
CA ALA A 77 -0.38 9.71 -5.03
C ALA A 77 -0.75 8.50 -5.91
N SER A 78 -1.02 8.71 -7.20
CA SER A 78 -1.37 7.66 -8.16
C SER A 78 -0.22 6.68 -8.38
N GLU A 79 1.00 7.17 -8.53
CA GLU A 79 2.20 6.34 -8.72
C GLU A 79 2.49 5.49 -7.46
N SER A 80 2.36 6.10 -6.29
CA SER A 80 2.51 5.40 -5.02
C SER A 80 1.41 4.34 -4.83
N LEU A 81 0.16 4.67 -5.13
CA LEU A 81 -0.95 3.71 -5.10
C LEU A 81 -0.72 2.56 -6.09
N ARG A 82 -0.27 2.86 -7.31
CA ARG A 82 0.05 1.85 -8.34
C ARG A 82 1.05 0.82 -7.85
N ARG A 83 2.08 1.22 -7.10
CA ARG A 83 3.06 0.27 -6.50
C ARG A 83 2.39 -0.66 -5.50
N LYS A 84 1.50 -0.13 -4.64
CA LYS A 84 0.73 -0.94 -3.68
C LYS A 84 -0.21 -1.92 -4.38
N VAL A 85 -0.95 -1.45 -5.39
CA VAL A 85 -1.82 -2.30 -6.23
C VAL A 85 -1.03 -3.42 -6.89
N LYS A 86 0.12 -3.10 -7.50
CA LYS A 86 0.99 -4.10 -8.13
C LYS A 86 1.44 -5.16 -7.12
N SER A 87 1.83 -4.76 -5.91
CA SER A 87 2.20 -5.71 -4.86
C SER A 87 1.06 -6.66 -4.49
N GLU A 88 -0.18 -6.17 -4.42
CA GLU A 88 -1.36 -6.99 -4.12
C GLU A 88 -1.69 -7.97 -5.25
N VAL A 89 -1.66 -7.47 -6.49
CA VAL A 89 -1.83 -8.28 -7.71
C VAL A 89 -0.79 -9.40 -7.76
N GLU A 90 0.49 -9.08 -7.57
CA GLU A 90 1.56 -10.08 -7.61
C GLU A 90 1.43 -11.10 -6.47
N ALA A 91 1.01 -10.69 -5.27
CA ALA A 91 0.77 -11.61 -4.17
C ALA A 91 -0.35 -12.60 -4.50
N GLN A 92 -1.46 -12.13 -5.07
CA GLN A 92 -2.56 -13.00 -5.49
C GLN A 92 -2.17 -13.94 -6.62
N LEU A 93 -1.44 -13.45 -7.64
CA LEU A 93 -0.94 -14.29 -8.73
C LEU A 93 0.03 -15.37 -8.21
N ARG A 94 0.92 -15.03 -7.25
CA ARG A 94 1.79 -16.03 -6.61
C ARG A 94 0.98 -17.08 -5.85
N GLY A 95 -0.08 -16.66 -5.15
CA GLY A 95 -1.01 -17.59 -4.51
C GLY A 95 -1.62 -18.59 -5.48
N TYR A 96 -2.07 -18.14 -6.66
CA TYR A 96 -2.55 -19.07 -7.70
C TYR A 96 -1.48 -20.03 -8.19
N LEU A 97 -0.23 -19.56 -8.32
CA LEU A 97 0.86 -20.41 -8.72
C LEU A 97 1.17 -21.46 -7.68
N GLU A 98 1.10 -21.17 -6.37
CA GLU A 98 1.43 -22.16 -5.32
C GLU A 98 0.63 -23.46 -5.50
N ASP A 99 -0.65 -23.35 -5.80
CA ASP A 99 -1.60 -24.48 -5.96
C ASP A 99 -1.48 -25.23 -7.31
N MET A 100 -0.68 -24.72 -8.26
CA MET A 100 -0.53 -25.33 -9.58
C MET A 100 0.50 -26.46 -9.64
N ASP A 101 0.26 -27.43 -10.52
CA ASP A 101 1.25 -28.44 -10.88
C ASP A 101 2.40 -27.83 -11.70
N ALA A 102 3.50 -28.58 -11.85
CA ALA A 102 4.72 -28.11 -12.50
C ALA A 102 4.51 -27.75 -13.98
N PHE A 103 3.65 -28.47 -14.69
CA PHE A 103 3.35 -28.17 -16.09
C PHE A 103 2.55 -26.87 -16.19
N SER A 104 1.48 -26.71 -15.41
CA SER A 104 0.69 -25.46 -15.38
C SER A 104 1.55 -24.24 -15.00
N LYS A 105 2.43 -24.37 -14.00
CA LYS A 105 3.43 -23.35 -13.64
C LYS A 105 4.32 -22.96 -14.82
N SER A 106 4.79 -23.93 -15.59
CA SER A 106 5.67 -23.67 -16.74
C SER A 106 4.99 -22.84 -17.84
N ILE A 107 3.67 -22.91 -17.96
CA ILE A 107 2.88 -22.13 -18.92
C ILE A 107 2.64 -20.70 -18.42
N VAL A 108 2.40 -20.53 -17.11
CA VAL A 108 2.05 -19.22 -16.52
C VAL A 108 3.27 -18.36 -16.23
N ASN A 109 4.35 -18.93 -15.71
CA ASN A 109 5.54 -18.18 -15.27
C ASN A 109 6.10 -17.21 -16.32
N PRO A 110 6.21 -17.58 -17.61
CA PRO A 110 6.66 -16.66 -18.65
C PRO A 110 5.79 -15.39 -18.79
N ALA A 111 4.49 -15.49 -18.49
CA ALA A 111 3.53 -14.39 -18.60
C ALA A 111 3.32 -13.63 -17.27
N PHE A 112 3.95 -14.05 -16.17
CA PHE A 112 3.65 -13.52 -14.83
C PHE A 112 3.77 -11.99 -14.75
N SER A 113 4.86 -11.43 -15.28
CA SER A 113 5.08 -9.98 -15.28
C SER A 113 4.00 -9.23 -16.09
N ASP A 114 3.61 -9.77 -17.23
CA ASP A 114 2.59 -9.15 -18.10
C ASP A 114 1.21 -9.22 -17.47
N LEU A 115 0.86 -10.35 -16.85
CA LEU A 115 -0.37 -10.51 -16.07
C LEU A 115 -0.42 -9.51 -14.90
N ALA A 116 0.70 -9.36 -14.18
CA ALA A 116 0.79 -8.43 -13.07
C ALA A 116 0.64 -6.97 -13.53
N ASN A 117 1.34 -6.58 -14.61
CA ASN A 117 1.28 -5.22 -15.14
C ASN A 117 -0.13 -4.91 -15.70
N TYR A 118 -0.71 -5.81 -16.50
CA TYR A 118 -2.02 -5.60 -17.10
C TYR A 118 -3.14 -5.53 -16.04
N SER A 119 -3.12 -6.44 -15.05
CA SER A 119 -4.09 -6.41 -13.94
C SER A 119 -3.94 -5.13 -13.10
N THR A 120 -2.71 -4.66 -12.89
CA THR A 120 -2.44 -3.38 -12.21
C THR A 120 -3.02 -2.21 -13.01
N ASP A 121 -2.82 -2.17 -14.32
CA ASP A 121 -3.35 -1.12 -15.18
C ASP A 121 -4.87 -1.06 -15.14
N LEU A 122 -5.54 -2.21 -15.26
CA LEU A 122 -6.99 -2.29 -15.18
C LEU A 122 -7.51 -1.89 -13.80
N SER A 123 -6.81 -2.30 -12.74
CA SER A 123 -7.18 -1.95 -11.36
C SER A 123 -7.02 -0.45 -11.09
N MET A 124 -5.97 0.17 -11.61
CA MET A 124 -5.76 1.62 -11.46
C MET A 124 -6.84 2.44 -12.18
N LYS A 125 -7.48 1.93 -13.23
CA LYS A 125 -8.66 2.57 -13.85
C LYS A 125 -9.88 2.64 -12.92
N LYS A 126 -9.89 1.86 -11.83
CA LYS A 126 -10.91 1.89 -10.77
C LYS A 126 -10.53 2.78 -9.59
N SER A 127 -9.34 3.38 -9.62
CA SER A 127 -8.94 4.30 -8.57
C SER A 127 -9.81 5.56 -8.56
N SER A 128 -9.99 6.14 -7.38
CA SER A 128 -10.76 7.37 -7.19
C SER A 128 -10.05 8.32 -6.24
N GLN A 129 -10.18 9.63 -6.48
CA GLN A 129 -9.71 10.64 -5.56
C GLN A 129 -10.77 10.86 -4.48
N LYS A 130 -10.48 10.47 -3.23
CA LYS A 130 -11.39 10.63 -2.08
C LYS A 130 -11.20 11.94 -1.32
N GLY A 131 -10.12 12.66 -1.60
CA GLY A 131 -9.87 13.93 -0.95
C GLY A 131 -8.74 14.73 -1.60
N ALA A 132 -8.89 16.05 -1.50
CA ALA A 132 -7.85 17.03 -1.75
C ALA A 132 -7.96 18.11 -0.67
N TRP A 133 -6.82 18.51 -0.14
CA TRP A 133 -6.75 19.53 0.92
C TRP A 133 -5.57 20.44 0.65
N GLU A 134 -5.67 21.67 1.12
CA GLU A 134 -4.63 22.67 0.97
C GLU A 134 -4.33 23.25 2.36
N ASP A 135 -3.06 23.39 2.68
CA ASP A 135 -2.58 24.26 3.76
C ASP A 135 -1.80 25.44 3.15
N SER A 136 -1.19 26.29 3.99
CA SER A 136 -0.46 27.48 3.50
C SER A 136 0.75 27.17 2.61
N GLU A 137 1.25 25.93 2.61
CA GLU A 137 2.47 25.55 1.90
C GLU A 137 2.23 24.52 0.79
N LYS A 138 1.24 23.64 0.96
CA LYS A 138 1.10 22.41 0.18
C LYS A 138 -0.35 22.09 -0.15
N VAL A 139 -0.50 21.39 -1.26
CA VAL A 139 -1.71 20.65 -1.63
C VAL A 139 -1.48 19.16 -1.39
N TYR A 140 -2.47 18.47 -0.85
CA TYR A 140 -2.50 17.05 -0.58
C TYR A 140 -3.53 16.37 -1.46
N SER A 141 -3.26 15.13 -1.86
CA SER A 141 -4.20 14.30 -2.60
C SER A 141 -4.27 12.91 -1.99
N LEU A 142 -5.50 12.43 -1.74
CA LEU A 142 -5.81 11.07 -1.33
C LEU A 142 -6.46 10.33 -2.48
N ILE A 143 -5.82 9.24 -2.92
CA ILE A 143 -6.34 8.36 -3.96
C ILE A 143 -6.49 6.95 -3.38
N THR A 144 -7.61 6.29 -3.68
CA THR A 144 -7.92 4.95 -3.21
C THR A 144 -8.37 4.02 -4.32
N VAL A 145 -8.30 2.72 -4.08
CA VAL A 145 -8.93 1.67 -4.88
C VAL A 145 -9.40 0.55 -3.96
N ASP A 146 -10.58 -0.01 -4.23
CA ASP A 146 -11.14 -1.12 -3.46
C ASP A 146 -10.34 -2.40 -3.69
N ARG A 147 -9.91 -3.05 -2.61
CA ARG A 147 -9.16 -4.32 -2.66
C ARG A 147 -9.95 -5.40 -3.37
N SER A 148 -11.26 -5.49 -3.13
CA SER A 148 -12.13 -6.47 -3.78
C SER A 148 -12.16 -6.31 -5.31
N GLU A 149 -12.10 -5.07 -5.81
CA GLU A 149 -12.03 -4.82 -7.25
C GLU A 149 -10.67 -5.23 -7.82
N VAL A 150 -9.56 -4.92 -7.12
CA VAL A 150 -8.22 -5.41 -7.49
C VAL A 150 -8.21 -6.94 -7.58
N MET A 151 -8.79 -7.61 -6.58
CA MET A 151 -8.84 -9.07 -6.53
C MET A 151 -9.67 -9.66 -7.67
N LYS A 152 -10.84 -9.09 -7.94
CA LYS A 152 -11.73 -9.52 -9.02
C LYS A 152 -11.12 -9.32 -10.40
N ILE A 153 -10.45 -8.19 -10.63
CA ILE A 153 -9.75 -7.89 -11.88
C ILE A 153 -8.62 -8.90 -12.10
N THR A 154 -7.80 -9.13 -11.08
CA THR A 154 -6.68 -10.09 -11.14
C THR A 154 -7.17 -11.50 -11.44
N ASP A 155 -8.24 -11.94 -10.76
CA ASP A 155 -8.88 -13.24 -10.99
C ASP A 155 -9.41 -13.38 -12.43
N THR A 156 -10.06 -12.33 -12.95
CA THR A 156 -10.60 -12.31 -14.32
C THR A 156 -9.49 -12.42 -15.35
N VAL A 157 -8.45 -11.58 -15.24
CA VAL A 157 -7.30 -11.58 -16.15
C VAL A 157 -6.60 -12.93 -16.15
N PHE A 158 -6.40 -13.51 -14.97
CA PHE A 158 -5.76 -14.81 -14.83
C PHE A 158 -6.57 -15.94 -15.49
N LYS A 159 -7.87 -16.00 -15.24
CA LYS A 159 -8.77 -17.00 -15.84
C LYS A 159 -8.83 -16.89 -17.36
N ASP A 160 -8.88 -15.67 -17.89
CA ASP A 160 -8.88 -15.43 -19.33
C ASP A 160 -7.58 -15.90 -19.98
N PHE A 161 -6.43 -15.67 -19.32
CA PHE A 161 -5.14 -16.19 -19.77
C PHE A 161 -5.12 -17.72 -19.81
N ILE A 162 -5.54 -18.39 -18.72
CA ILE A 162 -5.58 -19.86 -18.65
C ILE A 162 -6.50 -20.44 -19.72
N LYS A 163 -7.68 -19.83 -19.93
CA LYS A 163 -8.63 -20.25 -20.97
C LYS A 163 -8.01 -20.17 -22.37
N ALA A 164 -7.29 -19.08 -22.66
CA ALA A 164 -6.60 -18.91 -23.93
C ALA A 164 -5.46 -19.92 -24.10
N ALA A 165 -4.64 -20.14 -23.07
CA ALA A 165 -3.56 -21.10 -23.07
C ALA A 165 -4.07 -22.55 -23.30
N SER A 166 -5.14 -22.94 -22.61
CA SER A 166 -5.79 -24.25 -22.78
C SER A 166 -6.26 -24.48 -24.22
N LYS A 167 -6.93 -23.48 -24.81
CA LYS A 167 -7.39 -23.57 -26.21
C LYS A 167 -6.23 -23.73 -27.20
N ASN A 168 -5.11 -23.06 -26.96
CA ASN A 168 -3.94 -23.20 -27.82
C ASN A 168 -3.32 -24.60 -27.76
N LEU A 169 -3.34 -25.25 -26.59
CA LEU A 169 -2.87 -26.62 -26.41
C LEU A 169 -3.80 -27.65 -27.11
N GLU A 170 -5.11 -27.41 -27.12
CA GLU A 170 -6.07 -28.25 -27.85
C GLU A 170 -5.82 -28.24 -29.37
N ASN A 171 -5.41 -27.09 -29.93
CA ASN A 171 -5.16 -26.93 -31.36
C ASN A 171 -3.80 -27.49 -31.83
N ILE A 172 -2.97 -27.96 -30.92
CA ILE A 172 -1.65 -28.57 -31.21
C ILE A 172 -1.77 -30.11 -31.34
N LYS A 173 -2.94 -30.69 -31.05
CA LYS A 173 -3.27 -32.09 -31.37
C LYS A 173 -3.65 -32.28 -32.83
#